data_AF-A0A1V0CLN5-F1
#
_entry.id   AF-A0A1V0CLN5-F1
#
_cell.length_a   1.000
_cell.length_b   1.000
_cell.length_c   1.000
_cell.angle_alpha   90.00
_cell.angle_beta   90.00
_cell.angle_gamma   90.00
#
_symmetry.space_group_name_H-M   'P 1'
#
loop_
_entity.id
_entity.type
_entity.pdbx_description
1 polymer ?
#
loop_
_entity_poly.entity_id
_entity_poly.type
_entity_poly.pdbx_seq_one_letter_code
_entity_poly.pdbx_strand_id
1 'polypeptide(L)'
;TNGLNRLFRSRRVLSYSYPFAYYMFGDDLFKNEMTKEVSEIKQNLFEDQQQQLESNVEKLSMCLEEPFHDYDEDKIKDVRMQMITMSSIVDNLCKKMYECIENDLLGSLQKSIHIIAPYKSKGVEKA
;
A
#
# COMPACT_ATOMS: atom_id res chain seq x y z
N THR A 1 -8.65 15.54 4.83
CA THR A 1 -7.97 14.60 3.92
C THR A 1 -8.79 14.47 2.65
N ASN A 2 -8.18 14.59 1.47
CA ASN A 2 -8.89 14.38 0.21
C ASN A 2 -8.89 12.87 -0.10
N GLY A 3 -10.06 12.22 0.01
CA GLY A 3 -10.23 10.77 -0.20
C GLY A 3 -9.87 10.32 -1.61
N LEU A 4 -10.18 11.12 -2.62
CA LEU A 4 -9.83 10.84 -4.02
C LEU A 4 -8.30 10.85 -4.25
N ASN A 5 -7.61 11.86 -3.72
CA ASN A 5 -6.14 11.90 -3.77
C ASN A 5 -5.51 10.70 -3.04
N ARG A 6 -6.14 10.25 -1.95
CA ARG A 6 -5.70 9.06 -1.23
C ARG A 6 -5.83 7.81 -2.09
N LEU A 7 -7.01 7.62 -2.71
CA LEU A 7 -7.31 6.49 -3.59
C LEU A 7 -6.33 6.39 -4.75
N PHE A 8 -6.06 7.49 -5.47
CA PHE A 8 -5.13 7.47 -6.59
C PHE A 8 -3.71 7.09 -6.16
N ARG A 9 -3.25 7.62 -5.02
CA ARG A 9 -1.91 7.32 -4.52
C ARG A 9 -1.80 5.88 -4.06
N SER A 10 -2.79 5.34 -3.37
CA SER A 10 -2.78 3.95 -2.94
C SER A 10 -2.86 2.96 -4.10
N ARG A 11 -3.68 3.26 -5.13
CA ARG A 11 -3.70 2.48 -6.38
C ARG A 11 -2.33 2.45 -7.05
N ARG A 12 -1.60 3.57 -7.03
CA ARG A 12 -0.23 3.62 -7.58
C ARG A 12 0.76 2.79 -6.76
N VAL A 13 0.65 2.81 -5.43
CA VAL A 13 1.46 1.93 -4.57
C VAL A 13 1.18 0.47 -4.91
N LEU A 14 -0.10 0.10 -5.00
CA LEU A 14 -0.53 -1.25 -5.33
C LEU A 14 -0.10 -1.69 -6.75
N SER A 15 -0.19 -0.81 -7.74
CA SER A 15 0.25 -1.15 -9.10
C SER A 15 1.75 -1.46 -9.18
N TYR A 16 2.56 -0.81 -8.34
CA TYR A 16 4.01 -1.06 -8.28
C TYR A 16 4.39 -2.21 -7.34
N SER A 17 3.49 -2.65 -6.44
CA SER A 17 3.80 -3.78 -5.55
C SER A 17 3.86 -5.11 -6.30
N TYR A 18 3.06 -5.32 -7.34
CA TYR A 18 3.11 -6.55 -8.15
C TYR A 18 4.44 -6.74 -8.91
N PRO A 19 4.94 -5.77 -9.71
CA PRO A 19 6.24 -5.94 -10.38
C PRO A 19 7.38 -6.01 -9.35
N PHE A 20 7.28 -5.29 -8.23
CA PHE A 20 8.24 -5.44 -7.15
C PHE A 20 8.28 -6.88 -6.62
N ALA A 21 7.12 -7.48 -6.30
CA ALA A 21 7.04 -8.86 -5.82
C ALA A 21 7.63 -9.86 -6.83
N TYR A 22 7.32 -9.68 -8.12
CA TYR A 22 7.87 -10.51 -9.20
C TYR A 22 9.41 -10.53 -9.20
N TYR A 23 10.06 -9.37 -9.08
CA TYR A 23 11.52 -9.31 -9.06
C TYR A 23 12.12 -9.69 -7.70
N MET A 24 11.45 -9.37 -6.59
CA MET A 24 11.93 -9.67 -5.24
C MET A 24 11.93 -11.16 -4.94
N PHE A 25 10.87 -11.86 -5.32
CA PHE A 25 10.65 -13.27 -4.97
C PHE A 25 10.77 -14.23 -6.17
N GLY A 26 10.95 -13.69 -7.38
CA GLY A 26 11.23 -14.49 -8.58
C GLY A 26 12.65 -15.04 -8.60
N ASP A 27 12.89 -15.99 -9.50
CA ASP A 27 14.18 -16.65 -9.71
C ASP A 27 15.22 -15.79 -10.46
N ASP A 28 15.18 -14.46 -10.30
CA ASP A 28 15.99 -13.49 -11.04
C ASP A 28 16.87 -12.64 -10.10
N LEU A 29 16.49 -11.38 -9.83
CA LEU A 29 17.35 -10.34 -9.28
C LEU A 29 17.93 -10.66 -7.88
N PHE A 30 17.15 -11.32 -7.01
CA PHE A 30 17.53 -11.55 -5.59
C PHE A 30 17.60 -13.03 -5.19
N LYS A 31 17.57 -13.96 -6.16
CA LYS A 31 17.54 -15.42 -5.93
C LYS A 31 18.60 -15.95 -4.95
N ASN A 32 19.76 -15.30 -4.86
CA ASN A 32 20.89 -15.73 -4.04
C ASN A 32 21.14 -14.86 -2.80
N GLU A 33 20.18 -14.03 -2.40
CA GLU A 33 20.29 -13.11 -1.26
C GLU A 33 19.72 -13.70 0.04
N MET A 34 18.83 -14.68 -0.06
CA MET A 34 18.24 -15.37 1.09
C MET A 34 17.96 -16.84 0.79
N THR A 35 17.81 -17.65 1.84
CA THR A 35 17.40 -19.05 1.69
C THR A 35 15.95 -19.12 1.21
N LYS A 36 15.57 -20.24 0.58
CA LYS A 36 14.20 -20.46 0.08
C LYS A 36 13.15 -20.30 1.19
N GLU A 37 13.42 -20.86 2.36
CA GLU A 37 12.53 -20.78 3.53
C GLU A 37 12.31 -19.33 3.99
N VAL A 38 13.39 -18.54 4.09
CA VAL A 38 13.29 -17.13 4.47
C VAL A 38 12.57 -16.32 3.39
N SER A 39 12.82 -16.62 2.11
CA SER A 39 12.12 -16.01 0.98
C SER A 39 10.61 -16.25 1.05
N GLU A 40 10.18 -17.49 1.28
CA GLU A 40 8.77 -17.85 1.39
C GLU A 40 8.07 -17.12 2.56
N ILE A 41 8.71 -17.04 3.72
CA ILE A 41 8.17 -16.31 4.89
C ILE A 41 7.98 -14.83 4.57
N LYS A 42 8.97 -14.21 3.92
CA LYS A 42 8.93 -12.79 3.52
C LYS A 42 7.91 -12.53 2.42
N GLN A 43 7.78 -13.45 1.46
CA GLN A 43 6.79 -13.39 0.40
C GLN A 43 5.38 -13.41 0.99
N ASN A 44 5.08 -14.36 1.88
CA ASN A 44 3.79 -14.44 2.56
C ASN A 44 3.48 -13.16 3.34
N LEU A 45 4.45 -12.62 4.09
CA LEU A 45 4.28 -11.36 4.81
C LEU A 45 3.95 -10.19 3.87
N PHE A 46 4.65 -10.09 2.74
CA PHE A 46 4.43 -9.04 1.76
C PHE A 46 3.07 -9.17 1.08
N GLU A 47 2.70 -10.38 0.63
CA GLU A 47 1.44 -10.66 -0.05
C GLU A 47 0.24 -10.46 0.89
N ASP A 48 0.35 -10.81 2.17
CA ASP A 48 -0.67 -10.51 3.18
C ASP A 48 -0.90 -8.99 3.34
N GLN A 49 0.18 -8.21 3.36
CA GLN A 49 0.06 -6.74 3.41
C GLN A 49 -0.50 -6.17 2.11
N GLN A 50 -0.10 -6.73 0.96
CA GLN A 50 -0.60 -6.34 -0.35
C GLN A 50 -2.11 -6.58 -0.46
N GLN A 51 -2.59 -7.75 -0.04
CA GLN A 51 -4.01 -8.10 -0.04
C GLN A 51 -4.81 -7.21 0.91
N GLN A 52 -4.28 -6.92 2.10
CA GLN A 52 -4.91 -5.97 3.02
C GLN A 52 -5.02 -4.58 2.42
N LEU A 53 -3.98 -4.10 1.74
CA LEU A 53 -4.01 -2.81 1.05
C LEU A 53 -5.06 -2.84 -0.06
N GLU A 54 -5.04 -3.84 -0.94
CA GLU A 54 -5.99 -4.01 -2.04
C GLU A 54 -7.44 -3.96 -1.56
N SER A 55 -7.80 -4.79 -0.58
CA SER A 55 -9.18 -4.83 -0.05
C SER A 55 -9.63 -3.47 0.52
N ASN A 56 -8.76 -2.73 1.21
CA ASN A 56 -9.11 -1.43 1.77
C ASN A 56 -9.13 -0.32 0.71
N VAL A 57 -8.32 -0.43 -0.34
CA VAL A 57 -8.36 0.48 -1.50
C VAL A 57 -9.67 0.33 -2.24
N GLU A 58 -10.14 -0.91 -2.47
CA GLU A 58 -11.43 -1.16 -3.12
C GLU A 58 -12.60 -0.65 -2.27
N LYS A 59 -12.59 -0.89 -0.96
CA LYS A 59 -13.60 -0.31 -0.05
C LYS A 59 -13.62 1.22 -0.11
N LEU A 60 -12.45 1.87 -0.17
CA LEU A 60 -12.37 3.33 -0.31
C LEU A 60 -12.92 3.80 -1.66
N SER A 61 -12.68 3.06 -2.76
CA SER A 61 -13.27 3.36 -4.07
C SER A 61 -14.79 3.30 -4.00
N MET A 62 -15.33 2.20 -3.44
CA MET A 62 -16.77 2.02 -3.27
C MET A 62 -17.39 3.18 -2.48
N CYS A 63 -16.79 3.59 -1.34
CA CYS A 63 -17.26 4.73 -0.56
C CYS A 63 -17.29 6.04 -1.34
N LEU A 64 -16.41 6.23 -2.33
CA LEU A 64 -16.33 7.43 -3.16
C LEU A 64 -17.31 7.41 -4.34
N GLU A 65 -17.82 6.23 -4.69
CA GLU A 65 -18.76 6.00 -5.80
C GLU A 65 -20.23 5.99 -5.35
N GLU A 66 -20.49 6.12 -4.04
CA GLU A 66 -21.83 6.22 -3.45
C GLU A 66 -22.66 7.37 -4.07
N PRO A 67 -23.99 7.20 -4.26
CA PRO A 67 -24.86 8.22 -4.85
C PRO A 67 -25.21 9.31 -3.83
N PHE A 68 -24.24 10.16 -3.48
CA PHE A 68 -24.38 11.18 -2.42
C PHE A 68 -25.54 12.17 -2.63
N HIS A 69 -25.98 12.36 -3.88
CA HIS A 69 -27.07 13.27 -4.23
C HIS A 69 -28.45 12.78 -3.72
N ASP A 70 -28.59 11.49 -3.45
CA ASP A 70 -29.82 10.88 -2.94
C ASP A 70 -29.87 10.83 -1.40
N TYR A 71 -28.82 11.32 -0.73
CA TYR A 71 -28.64 11.14 0.72
C TYR A 71 -29.13 12.34 1.51
N ASP A 72 -29.77 12.06 2.64
CA ASP A 72 -30.05 13.08 3.65
C ASP A 72 -28.76 13.52 4.37
N GLU A 73 -28.86 14.59 5.15
CA GLU A 73 -27.71 15.20 5.81
C GLU A 73 -27.03 14.25 6.81
N ASP A 74 -27.79 13.42 7.50
CA ASP A 74 -27.27 12.49 8.50
C ASP A 74 -26.48 11.36 7.83
N LYS A 75 -27.01 10.79 6.75
CA LYS A 75 -26.30 9.80 5.94
C LYS A 75 -25.05 10.38 5.28
N ILE A 76 -25.08 11.63 4.82
CA ILE A 76 -23.89 12.32 4.30
C ILE A 76 -22.79 12.43 5.38
N LYS A 77 -23.16 12.76 6.62
CA LYS A 77 -22.21 12.85 7.75
C LYS A 77 -21.60 11.48 8.05
N ASP A 78 -22.39 10.42 8.05
CA ASP A 78 -21.91 9.06 8.29
C ASP A 78 -20.92 8.61 7.22
N VAL A 79 -21.26 8.78 5.94
CA VAL A 79 -20.38 8.39 4.84
C VAL A 79 -19.10 9.23 4.84
N ARG A 80 -19.18 10.51 5.19
CA ARG A 80 -17.98 11.36 5.37
C ARG A 80 -17.06 10.82 6.47
N MET A 81 -17.61 10.38 7.60
CA MET A 81 -16.82 9.79 8.68
C MET A 81 -16.15 8.49 8.25
N GLN A 82 -16.89 7.62 7.55
CA GLN A 82 -16.35 6.38 6.97
C GLN A 82 -15.22 6.67 5.99
N MET A 83 -15.40 7.64 5.09
CA MET A 83 -14.39 8.04 4.11
C MET A 83 -13.10 8.55 4.78
N ILE A 84 -13.20 9.32 5.87
CA ILE A 84 -12.05 9.80 6.64
C ILE A 84 -11.30 8.61 7.28
N THR A 85 -12.06 7.69 7.87
CA THR A 85 -11.51 6.49 8.52
C THR A 85 -10.81 5.61 7.50
N MET A 86 -11.47 5.28 6.38
CA MET A 86 -10.90 4.49 5.30
C MET A 86 -9.67 5.15 4.68
N SER A 87 -9.69 6.47 4.50
CA SER A 87 -8.52 7.21 4.00
C SER A 87 -7.32 7.10 4.93
N SER A 88 -7.54 7.07 6.25
CA SER A 88 -6.50 6.90 7.26
C SER A 88 -5.94 5.47 7.26
N ILE A 89 -6.82 4.47 7.21
CA ILE A 89 -6.45 3.06 7.14
C ILE A 89 -5.59 2.79 5.90
N VAL A 90 -6.05 3.21 4.72
CA VAL A 90 -5.33 3.03 3.46
C VAL A 90 -3.98 3.74 3.49
N ASP A 91 -3.90 4.96 4.04
CA ASP A 91 -2.63 5.67 4.18
C ASP A 91 -1.61 4.91 5.03
N ASN A 92 -2.08 4.36 6.16
CA ASN A 92 -1.24 3.57 7.05
C ASN A 92 -0.78 2.26 6.39
N LEU A 93 -1.66 1.60 5.64
CA LEU A 93 -1.31 0.39 4.89
C LEU A 93 -0.26 0.68 3.81
N CYS A 94 -0.38 1.81 3.07
CA CYS A 94 0.67 2.23 2.14
C CYS A 94 2.01 2.45 2.86
N LYS A 95 1.99 3.09 4.04
CA LYS A 95 3.20 3.30 4.84
C LYS A 95 3.83 1.96 5.25
N LYS A 96 3.03 1.02 5.76
CA LYS A 96 3.48 -0.32 6.16
C LYS A 96 4.09 -1.09 4.99
N MET A 97 3.50 -1.02 3.81
CA MET A 97 4.08 -1.62 2.59
C MET A 97 5.48 -1.08 2.30
N TYR A 98 5.69 0.25 2.41
CA TYR A 98 7.00 0.85 2.21
C TYR A 98 8.00 0.43 3.30
N GLU A 99 7.56 0.39 4.57
CA GLU A 99 8.40 -0.07 5.67
C GLU A 99 8.79 -1.54 5.53
N CYS A 100 7.88 -2.38 5.04
CA CYS A 100 8.15 -3.79 4.75
C CYS A 100 9.17 -3.93 3.61
N ILE A 101 8.99 -3.19 2.51
CA ILE A 101 9.95 -3.19 1.40
C ILE A 101 11.34 -2.75 1.88
N GLU A 102 11.42 -1.61 2.57
CA GLU A 102 12.71 -1.03 2.98
C GLU A 102 13.41 -1.90 4.03
N ASN A 103 12.73 -2.27 5.11
CA ASN A 103 13.39 -2.90 6.27
C ASN A 103 13.38 -4.42 6.19
N ASP A 104 12.22 -5.00 5.88
CA ASP A 104 12.05 -6.46 5.94
C ASP A 104 12.53 -7.14 4.66
N LEU A 105 12.52 -6.47 3.51
CA LEU A 105 12.94 -7.07 2.25
C LEU A 105 14.34 -6.60 1.85
N LEU A 106 14.48 -5.33 1.48
CA LEU A 106 15.73 -4.77 0.98
C LEU A 106 16.80 -4.65 2.05
N GLY A 107 16.44 -4.23 3.27
CA GLY A 107 17.35 -4.13 4.41
C GLY A 107 17.88 -5.48 4.92
N SER A 108 17.29 -6.58 4.47
CA SER A 108 17.71 -7.94 4.82
C SER A 108 18.63 -8.61 3.80
N LEU A 109 18.89 -7.94 2.67
CA LEU A 109 19.78 -8.42 1.63
C LEU A 109 21.23 -8.43 2.14
N GLN A 110 22.01 -9.44 1.74
CA GLN A 110 23.35 -9.65 2.26
C GLN A 110 24.43 -9.00 1.38
N LYS A 111 24.21 -8.93 0.07
CA LYS A 111 25.25 -8.54 -0.90
C LYS A 111 25.06 -7.12 -1.42
N SER A 112 23.88 -6.54 -1.25
CA SER A 112 23.49 -5.28 -1.84
C SER A 112 22.70 -4.41 -0.87
N ILE A 113 23.01 -3.11 -0.84
CA ILE A 113 22.26 -2.12 -0.05
C ILE A 113 21.36 -1.38 -1.02
N HIS A 114 20.06 -1.61 -0.90
CA HIS A 114 19.03 -0.92 -1.66
C HIS A 114 18.22 -0.05 -0.70
N ILE A 115 18.02 1.22 -1.07
CA ILE A 115 17.28 2.21 -0.28
C ILE A 115 16.21 2.80 -1.18
N ILE A 116 14.95 2.81 -0.73
CA ILE A 116 13.85 3.45 -1.44
C ILE A 116 13.57 4.82 -0.84
N ALA A 117 12.93 5.69 -1.64
CA ALA A 117 12.45 6.96 -1.12
C ALA A 117 11.37 6.72 -0.03
N PRO A 118 11.44 7.42 1.11
CA PRO A 118 10.50 7.21 2.21
C PRO A 118 9.07 7.56 1.81
N TYR A 119 8.10 6.83 2.35
CA TYR A 119 6.70 7.12 2.11
C TYR A 119 6.31 8.48 2.69
N LYS A 120 5.78 9.37 1.84
CA LYS A 120 5.25 10.68 2.26
C LYS A 120 3.74 10.71 2.10
N SER A 121 3.00 10.66 3.21
CA SER A 121 1.53 10.69 3.22
C SER A 121 0.91 11.92 2.52
N LYS A 122 1.62 13.04 2.41
CA LYS A 122 1.16 14.24 1.69
C LYS A 122 1.78 14.40 0.29
N GLY A 123 2.54 13.41 -0.18
CA GLY A 123 3.36 13.53 -1.38
C GLY A 123 4.65 14.33 -1.14
N VAL A 124 5.39 14.58 -2.21
CA VAL A 124 6.47 15.57 -2.21
C VAL A 124 5.77 16.92 -2.36
N GLU A 125 5.92 17.84 -1.41
CA GLU A 125 5.54 19.23 -1.64
C GLU A 125 6.24 19.66 -2.94
N LYS A 126 5.49 20.21 -3.90
CA LYS A 126 6.09 20.72 -5.13
C LYS A 126 7.20 21.69 -4.71
N ALA A 127 8.45 21.33 -5.04
CA ALA A 127 9.59 22.24 -4.97
C ALA A 127 9.42 23.32 -6.04
#